data_AF-A0A9P6INK4-F1
#
_entry.id   AF-A0A9P6INK4-F1
#
_cell.length_a   1.000
_cell.length_b   1.000
_cell.length_c   1.000
_cell.angle_alpha   90.00
_cell.angle_beta   90.00
_cell.angle_gamma   90.00
#
_symmetry.space_group_name_H-M   'P 1'
#
loop_
_entity.id
_entity.type
_entity.pdbx_description
1 polymer ?
#
loop_
_entity_poly.entity_id
_entity_poly.type
_entity_poly.pdbx_seq_one_letter_code
_entity_poly.pdbx_strand_id
1 'polypeptide(L)' 'MELKRVAKEEASEPFRLEQGPLIRAAVVQLSDNEHVVFITMHHIVSDGWSAGIM' A
#
# COMPACT_ATOMS: atom_id res chain seq x y z
N MET A 1 10.20 -0.56 -14.07
CA MET A 1 11.31 -0.41 -13.11
C MET A 1 10.88 0.45 -11.93
N GLU A 2 10.16 1.55 -12.16
CA GLU A 2 9.55 2.42 -11.13
C GLU A 2 8.52 1.71 -10.22
N LEU A 3 7.50 1.05 -10.80
CA LEU A 3 6.44 0.38 -10.03
C LEU A 3 6.96 -0.66 -9.04
N LYS A 4 7.97 -1.44 -9.44
CA LYS A 4 8.58 -2.46 -8.56
C LYS A 4 9.37 -1.81 -7.42
N ARG A 5 9.94 -0.62 -7.64
CA ARG A 5 10.65 0.15 -6.62
C ARG A 5 9.65 0.66 -5.58
N VAL A 6 8.59 1.33 -6.02
CA VAL A 6 7.53 1.84 -5.14
C VAL A 6 6.87 0.71 -4.35
N ALA A 7 6.50 -0.38 -5.02
CA ALA A 7 5.92 -1.55 -4.35
C ALA A 7 6.85 -2.11 -3.25
N LYS A 8 8.15 -2.16 -3.52
CA LYS A 8 9.14 -2.66 -2.55
C LYS A 8 9.28 -1.72 -1.37
N GLU A 9 9.37 -0.41 -1.62
CA GLU A 9 9.49 0.61 -0.58
C GLU A 9 8.28 0.58 0.36
N GLU A 10 7.06 0.66 -0.20
CA GLU A 10 5.81 0.61 0.56
C GLU A 10 5.68 -0.65 1.42
N ALA A 11 6.02 -1.81 0.87
CA ALA A 11 5.97 -3.09 1.58
C ALA A 11 7.09 -3.25 2.63
N SER A 12 8.22 -2.56 2.47
CA SER A 12 9.37 -2.66 3.37
C SER A 12 9.31 -1.67 4.53
N GLU A 13 8.54 -0.60 4.42
CA GLU A 13 8.43 0.40 5.47
C GLU A 13 7.55 -0.13 6.63
N PRO A 14 8.11 -0.26 7.84
CA PRO A 14 7.36 -0.80 8.97
C PRO A 14 6.27 0.17 9.44
N PHE A 15 5.24 -0.39 10.08
CA PHE A 15 4.25 0.40 10.82
C PHE A 15 4.62 0.48 12.29
N ARG A 16 4.48 1.66 12.89
CA ARG A 16 4.46 1.79 14.35
C ARG A 16 3.06 1.45 14.84
N LEU A 17 2.90 0.32 15.51
CA LEU A 17 1.57 -0.21 15.86
C LEU A 17 0.82 0.67 16.87
N GLU A 18 1.56 1.43 17.66
CA GLU A 18 1.03 2.35 18.67
C GLU A 18 0.61 3.69 18.06
N GLN A 19 0.95 3.95 16.80
CA GLN A 19 0.72 5.23 16.12
C GLN A 19 0.12 5.00 14.74
N GLY A 20 -1.21 5.11 14.67
CA GLY A 20 -1.93 5.04 13.41
C GLY A 20 -1.67 6.26 12.50
N PRO A 21 -2.10 6.18 11.22
CA PRO A 21 -2.87 5.07 10.61
C PRO A 21 -2.01 3.84 10.26
N LEU A 22 -2.57 2.64 10.43
CA LEU A 22 -1.93 1.35 10.07
C LEU A 22 -2.23 0.92 8.63
N ILE A 23 -2.52 1.90 7.78
CA ILE A 23 -2.78 1.78 6.35
C ILE A 23 -2.13 2.98 5.65
N ARG A 24 -1.50 2.74 4.50
CA ARG A 24 -0.90 3.74 3.62
C ARG A 24 -1.33 3.50 2.19
N ALA A 25 -1.37 4.58 1.41
CA ALA A 25 -1.63 4.55 -0.01
C ALA A 25 -0.56 5.34 -0.76
N ALA A 26 -0.07 4.78 -1.87
CA ALA A 26 0.80 5.47 -2.81
C ALA A 26 0.19 5.42 -4.21
N VAL A 27 0.23 6.53 -4.94
CA VAL A 27 -0.29 6.64 -6.30
C VAL A 27 0.88 6.88 -7.24
N VAL A 28 1.00 6.03 -8.26
CA VAL A 28 1.99 6.19 -9.33
C VAL A 28 1.25 6.47 -10.62
N GLN A 29 1.50 7.65 -11.20
CA GLN A 29 1.01 7.99 -12.53
C GLN A 29 1.92 7.34 -13.58
N LEU A 30 1.33 6.55 -14.48
CA LEU A 30 2.02 5.93 -15.61
C LEU A 30 1.87 6.75 -16.89
N SER A 31 0.71 7.40 -17.06
CA SER A 31 0.42 8.36 -18.12
C SER A 31 -0.72 9.30 -17.70
N ASP A 32 -1.13 10.23 -18.56
CA ASP A 32 -2.22 11.18 -18.28
C ASP A 32 -3.53 10.50 -17.83
N ASN A 33 -3.78 9.26 -18.30
CA ASN A 33 -5.01 8.51 -18.03
C ASN A 33 -4.77 7.17 -17.34
N GLU A 34 -3.55 6.87 -16.90
CA GLU A 34 -3.21 5.59 -16.29
C GLU A 34 -2.49 5.79 -14.96
N HIS A 35 -3.06 5.22 -13.89
CA HIS A 35 -2.55 5.33 -12.54
C HIS A 35 -2.59 3.97 -11.86
N VAL A 36 -1.61 3.71 -11.00
CA VAL A 36 -1.56 2.54 -10.13
C VAL A 36 -1.64 3.02 -8.69
N VAL A 37 -2.53 2.41 -7.92
CA VAL A 37 -2.64 2.64 -6.47
C VAL A 37 -2.08 1.43 -5.75
N PHE A 38 -1.13 1.68 -4.85
CA PHE A 38 -0.64 0.71 -3.89
C PHE A 38 -1.33 0.96 -2.56
N ILE A 39 -1.98 -0.06 -2.02
CA ILE A 39 -2.52 -0.04 -0.66
C ILE A 39 -1.69 -1.01 0.19
N THR A 40 -1.09 -0.49 1.25
CA THR A 40 -0.31 -1.29 2.21
C THR A 40 -0.96 -1.15 3.58
N MET A 41 -1.25 -2.26 4.23
CA MET A 41 -1.95 -2.30 5.52
C MET A 41 -1.33 -3.32 6.45
N HIS A 42 -1.37 -3.04 7.76
CA HIS A 42 -0.91 -3.99 8.75
C HIS A 42 -2.00 -5.04 9.03
N HIS A 43 -1.63 -6.33 9.04
CA HIS A 43 -2.57 -7.45 9.25
C HIS A 43 -3.31 -7.43 10.61
N ILE A 44 -2.86 -6.63 11.57
CA ILE A 44 -3.55 -6.45 12.86
C ILE A 44 -4.90 -5.73 12.69
N VAL A 45 -5.07 -4.94 11.62
CA VAL A 45 -6.30 -4.21 11.30
C VAL A 45 -7.01 -4.74 10.05
N SER A 46 -6.49 -5.79 9.43
CA SER A 46 -7.01 -6.36 8.18
C SER A 46 -6.63 -7.83 8.03
N ASP A 47 -7.51 -8.64 7.46
CA ASP A 47 -7.20 -10.01 7.08
C ASP A 47 -7.19 -10.20 5.56
N GLY A 48 -6.81 -11.40 5.11
CA GLY A 48 -6.81 -11.75 3.69
C GLY A 48 -8.20 -11.72 3.05
N TRP A 49 -9.27 -11.83 3.84
CA TRP A 49 -10.65 -11.70 3.34
C TRP A 49 -10.96 -10.24 3.01
N SER A 50 -10.67 -9.34 3.94
CA SER A 50 -10.87 -7.89 3.81
C SER A 50 -10.12 -7.32 2.61
N ALA A 51 -8.92 -7.84 2.32
CA ALA A 51 -8.15 -7.48 1.13
C ALA A 51 -8.81 -7.87 -0.20
N GLY A 52 -9.65 -8.92 -0.23
CA GLY A 52 -10.38 -9.34 -1.42
C GLY A 52 -11.69 -8.58 -1.67
N ILE A 53 -12.12 -7.77 -0.71
CA ILE A 53 -13.32 -6.90 -0.82
C ILE A 53 -12.95 -5.50 -1.35
N MET A 54 -11.72 -5.06 -1.12
CA MET A 54 -11.15 -3.81 -1.67
C MET A 54 -10.89 -3.90 -3.17
#